data_AF-A0A426Y954-F1
#
_entry.id   AF-A0A426Y954-F1
#
_cell.length_a   1.000
_cell.length_b   1.000
_cell.length_c   1.000
_cell.angle_alpha   90.00
_cell.angle_beta   90.00
_cell.angle_gamma   90.00
#
_symmetry.space_group_name_H-M   'P 1'
#
loop_
_entity.id
_entity.type
_entity.pdbx_description
1 polymer ?
#
loop_
_entity_poly.entity_id
_entity_poly.type
_entity_poly.pdbx_seq_one_letter_code
_entity_poly.pdbx_strand_id
1 'polypeptide(L)'
;MLDGAQVQLKSVALQKYVSAADGGGGNVTIDRDVASSWETFKLWRVSEAEFQFSCFGGQFLTSNNGGGSISATAVSPAMNETFYIERNNTKIHIKLLNGNYAQATVNNQLNVNNQGDPGWDDNEATFEMTIVANNLHGDFQLANGFGHEKAQEVLTNHRNNFITAEDFAFLSRHGINTVRIPVGWWIAKDPEPPSPFIGGSLAALDRAFSWAKTYNLKCIIDLHAAPGSQNGMEHSASRDGSVDWPTPDYISQTLDVIDFLSARYANHPALLGIELLNEPSAAAVPLDVLVSYYTRGYHIVRNYSSTVYVIVCQRIGNADPMELYQANIGVSNIVVDLHYYNLFDPYFSNMDATENIQYIYDKRMPQLQALNSANGPLVYIGEWVNEWNVTNASQSQYQMFGMAQLEAYDDASFGWSYWTLKNDRMHWDFEWNIKNHYLLFGRYTSHSKCCFNIHIFVFVHSKHPDLVAFIFRLWYKNMHHIKPICCLMNTNHGYIKMVPKLITVRNIEELFYCFRCFIWHLENKSSYSA
;
A
#
# COMPACT_ATOMS: atom_id res chain seq x y z
N MET A 1 3.38 -21.29 14.30
CA MET A 1 3.55 -21.00 12.86
C MET A 1 2.20 -20.61 12.32
N LEU A 2 2.15 -19.66 11.39
CA LEU A 2 0.91 -19.19 10.77
C LEU A 2 0.83 -19.69 9.32
N ASP A 3 -0.36 -19.65 8.72
CA ASP A 3 -0.53 -19.99 7.30
C ASP A 3 0.38 -19.11 6.42
N GLY A 4 0.96 -19.73 5.39
CA GLY A 4 1.87 -19.08 4.47
C GLY A 4 3.32 -18.98 4.93
N ALA A 5 3.63 -19.40 6.17
CA ALA A 5 5.02 -19.57 6.58
C ALA A 5 5.73 -20.55 5.63
N GLN A 6 6.86 -20.13 5.09
CA GLN A 6 7.69 -20.93 4.20
C GLN A 6 8.80 -21.59 5.01
N VAL A 7 8.92 -22.91 4.87
CA VAL A 7 9.88 -23.72 5.61
C VAL A 7 10.71 -24.61 4.69
N GLN A 8 11.95 -24.84 5.10
CA GLN A 8 12.85 -25.81 4.49
C GLN A 8 13.20 -26.87 5.54
N LEU A 9 13.28 -28.13 5.11
CA LEU A 9 13.47 -29.28 5.98
C LEU A 9 14.76 -30.00 5.57
N LYS A 10 15.70 -30.13 6.49
CA LYS A 10 16.98 -30.82 6.27
C LYS A 10 17.09 -32.04 7.16
N SER A 11 17.31 -33.22 6.58
CA SER A 11 17.58 -34.43 7.35
C SER A 11 18.92 -34.29 8.07
N VAL A 12 18.94 -34.54 9.39
CA VAL A 12 20.20 -34.54 10.14
C VAL A 12 21.05 -35.77 9.83
N ALA A 13 20.42 -36.91 9.54
CA ALA A 13 21.10 -38.16 9.20
C ALA A 13 21.78 -38.10 7.82
N LEU A 14 21.10 -37.55 6.81
CA LEU A 14 21.63 -37.48 5.43
C LEU A 14 22.34 -36.17 5.12
N GLN A 15 22.12 -35.12 5.92
CA GLN A 15 22.56 -33.75 5.65
C GLN A 15 22.06 -33.20 4.30
N LYS A 16 20.88 -33.65 3.85
CA LYS A 16 20.21 -33.24 2.61
C LYS A 16 18.81 -32.67 2.87
N TYR A 17 18.34 -31.80 1.99
CA TYR A 17 17.01 -31.21 2.07
C TYR A 17 15.93 -32.09 1.46
N VAL A 18 14.75 -32.05 2.08
CA VAL A 18 13.50 -32.59 1.54
C VAL A 18 13.11 -31.77 0.32
N SER A 19 12.81 -32.44 -0.80
CA SER A 19 12.51 -31.82 -2.09
C SER A 19 11.26 -32.43 -2.72
N ALA A 20 10.36 -31.57 -3.18
CA ALA A 20 9.31 -31.90 -4.12
C ALA A 20 9.75 -31.44 -5.50
N ALA A 21 10.47 -32.31 -6.22
CA ALA A 21 10.99 -32.02 -7.55
C ALA A 21 9.90 -31.51 -8.51
N ASP A 22 10.28 -30.61 -9.42
CA ASP A 22 9.35 -29.89 -10.32
C ASP A 22 8.27 -29.06 -9.60
N GLY A 23 8.42 -28.85 -8.29
CA GLY A 23 7.47 -28.12 -7.44
C GLY A 23 6.32 -28.98 -6.93
N GLY A 24 6.28 -30.28 -7.24
CA GLY A 24 5.19 -31.19 -6.89
C GLY A 24 4.82 -32.12 -8.04
N GLY A 25 3.74 -32.89 -7.88
CA GLY A 25 3.23 -33.83 -8.88
C GLY A 25 3.89 -35.22 -8.87
N GLY A 26 4.78 -35.50 -7.92
CA GLY A 26 5.53 -36.76 -7.87
C GLY A 26 5.92 -37.22 -6.45
N ASN A 27 6.96 -38.04 -6.37
CA ASN A 27 7.52 -38.51 -5.10
C ASN A 27 8.39 -37.44 -4.43
N VAL A 28 8.48 -37.47 -3.11
CA VAL A 28 9.34 -36.58 -2.33
C VAL A 28 10.67 -37.26 -2.02
N THR A 29 11.76 -36.56 -2.26
CA THR A 29 13.13 -37.06 -2.07
C THR A 29 13.88 -36.26 -1.02
N ILE A 30 15.01 -36.79 -0.55
CA ILE A 30 15.92 -36.15 0.41
C ILE A 30 17.35 -36.23 -0.14
N ASP A 31 17.60 -35.53 -1.24
CA ASP A 31 18.82 -35.69 -2.04
C ASP A 31 19.49 -34.37 -2.44
N ARG A 32 18.98 -33.24 -1.96
CA ARG A 32 19.47 -31.90 -2.33
C ARG A 32 20.45 -31.34 -1.30
N ASP A 33 21.59 -30.82 -1.77
CA ASP A 33 22.60 -30.17 -0.92
C ASP A 33 22.25 -28.73 -0.54
N VAL A 34 21.54 -28.04 -1.45
CA VAL A 34 21.18 -26.63 -1.32
C VAL A 34 19.68 -26.52 -1.57
N ALA A 35 19.00 -25.75 -0.72
CA ALA A 35 17.57 -25.53 -0.85
C ALA A 35 17.26 -24.32 -1.74
N SER A 36 16.24 -24.45 -2.57
CA SER A 36 15.65 -23.39 -3.38
C SER A 36 14.12 -23.52 -3.38
N SER A 37 13.45 -23.28 -4.50
CA SER A 37 11.99 -23.29 -4.60
C SER A 37 11.37 -24.67 -4.34
N TRP A 38 12.00 -25.77 -4.77
CA TRP A 38 11.44 -27.13 -4.65
C TRP A 38 11.62 -27.76 -3.26
N GLU A 39 12.55 -27.22 -2.47
CA GLU A 39 12.82 -27.63 -1.09
C GLU A 39 12.09 -26.73 -0.07
N THR A 40 11.32 -25.75 -0.57
CA THR A 40 10.58 -24.79 0.25
C THR A 40 9.10 -25.13 0.21
N PHE A 41 8.52 -25.35 1.39
CA PHE A 41 7.12 -25.70 1.57
C PHE A 41 6.39 -24.57 2.29
N LYS A 42 5.19 -24.23 1.81
CA LYS A 42 4.26 -23.36 2.54
C LYS A 42 3.49 -24.18 3.55
N LEU A 43 3.33 -23.65 4.75
CA LEU A 43 2.54 -24.28 5.79
C LEU A 43 1.10 -23.79 5.77
N TRP A 44 0.18 -24.74 5.86
CA TRP A 44 -1.23 -24.51 6.10
C TRP A 44 -1.56 -25.01 7.49
N ARG A 45 -2.05 -24.14 8.36
CA ARG A 45 -2.37 -24.49 9.74
C ARG A 45 -3.78 -25.05 9.81
N VAL A 46 -3.91 -26.24 10.38
CA VAL A 46 -5.21 -26.90 10.63
C VAL A 46 -5.63 -26.69 12.09
N SER A 47 -4.69 -26.81 13.02
CA SER A 47 -4.90 -26.57 14.45
C SER A 47 -3.60 -26.11 15.12
N GLU A 48 -3.54 -26.13 16.46
CA GLU A 48 -2.34 -25.72 17.19
C GLU A 48 -1.10 -26.53 16.82
N ALA A 49 -1.28 -27.85 16.67
CA ALA A 49 -0.23 -28.82 16.42
C ALA A 49 -0.27 -29.42 15.00
N GLU A 50 -1.37 -29.25 14.26
CA GLU A 50 -1.57 -29.90 12.95
C GLU A 50 -1.34 -28.93 11.79
N PHE A 51 -0.58 -29.40 10.82
CA PHE A 51 -0.14 -28.64 9.66
C PHE A 51 -0.18 -29.48 8.40
N GLN A 52 -0.34 -28.81 7.27
CA GLN A 52 -0.22 -29.37 5.93
C GLN A 52 0.90 -28.64 5.21
N PHE A 53 1.68 -29.35 4.41
CA PHE A 53 2.81 -28.81 3.65
C PHE A 53 2.42 -28.70 2.18
N SER A 54 2.25 -27.47 1.70
CA SER A 54 2.01 -27.16 0.30
C SER A 54 3.33 -26.92 -0.43
N CYS A 55 3.51 -27.57 -1.57
CA CYS A 55 4.69 -27.45 -2.41
C CYS A 55 4.59 -26.20 -3.30
N PHE A 56 5.68 -25.87 -4.00
CA PHE A 56 5.72 -24.71 -4.91
C PHE A 56 4.61 -24.74 -5.97
N GLY A 57 4.27 -25.92 -6.50
CA GLY A 57 3.19 -26.14 -7.48
C GLY A 57 1.78 -26.24 -6.89
N GLY A 58 1.63 -26.04 -5.57
CA GLY A 58 0.35 -26.08 -4.85
C GLY A 58 -0.13 -27.49 -4.44
N GLN A 59 0.62 -28.54 -4.77
CA GLN A 59 0.30 -29.90 -4.29
C GLN A 59 0.74 -30.10 -2.84
N PHE A 60 0.11 -31.03 -2.13
CA PHE A 60 0.36 -31.27 -0.72
C PHE A 60 1.15 -32.54 -0.48
N LEU A 61 2.05 -32.49 0.51
CA LEU A 61 2.70 -33.69 1.03
C LEU A 61 1.64 -34.67 1.53
N THR A 62 1.67 -35.89 1.01
CA THR A 62 0.64 -36.91 1.18
C THR A 62 1.24 -38.17 1.77
N SER A 63 0.67 -38.64 2.87
CA SER A 63 0.97 -39.96 3.43
C SER A 63 -0.02 -41.02 2.93
N ASN A 64 0.50 -42.12 2.39
CA ASN A 64 -0.34 -43.24 1.93
C ASN A 64 -0.73 -44.13 3.12
N ASN A 65 -1.76 -43.73 3.89
CA ASN A 65 -2.51 -44.47 4.93
C ASN A 65 -2.06 -45.90 5.29
N GLY A 66 -0.85 -46.07 5.85
CA GLY A 66 -0.40 -47.39 6.32
C GLY A 66 1.07 -47.77 6.05
N GLY A 67 1.87 -46.88 5.45
CA GLY A 67 3.32 -47.07 5.31
C GLY A 67 3.79 -46.84 3.88
N GLY A 68 5.06 -46.46 3.72
CA GLY A 68 5.67 -46.16 2.41
C GLY A 68 6.19 -44.74 2.28
N SER A 69 6.43 -44.31 1.05
CA SER A 69 7.01 -43.00 0.73
C SER A 69 5.95 -41.89 0.68
N ILE A 70 6.34 -40.71 1.14
CA ILE A 70 5.57 -39.48 0.99
C ILE A 70 5.62 -39.04 -0.48
N SER A 71 4.46 -38.64 -1.01
CA SER A 71 4.33 -38.02 -2.34
C SER A 71 3.78 -36.60 -2.23
N ALA A 72 3.82 -35.84 -3.32
CA ALA A 72 3.33 -34.48 -3.40
C ALA A 72 2.35 -34.35 -4.58
N THR A 73 1.29 -35.17 -4.61
CA THR A 73 0.36 -35.26 -5.77
C THR A 73 -1.03 -34.71 -5.49
N ALA A 74 -1.44 -34.61 -4.21
CA ALA A 74 -2.76 -34.13 -3.85
C ALA A 74 -2.91 -32.64 -4.15
N VAL A 75 -3.95 -32.25 -4.90
CA VAL A 75 -4.28 -30.85 -5.22
C VAL A 75 -5.20 -30.20 -4.18
N SER A 76 -5.64 -30.97 -3.19
CA SER A 76 -6.44 -30.49 -2.06
C SER A 76 -6.12 -31.34 -0.85
N PRO A 77 -5.91 -30.74 0.34
CA PRO A 77 -5.49 -31.50 1.49
C PRO A 77 -6.68 -32.05 2.28
N ALA A 78 -6.45 -33.21 2.89
CA ALA A 78 -7.37 -33.90 3.78
C ALA A 78 -6.59 -34.53 4.94
N MET A 79 -7.11 -35.62 5.50
CA MET A 79 -6.50 -36.33 6.63
C MET A 79 -5.08 -36.84 6.31
N ASN A 80 -4.86 -37.30 5.07
CA ASN A 80 -3.59 -37.92 4.66
C ASN A 80 -2.45 -36.91 4.46
N GLU A 81 -2.81 -35.64 4.25
CA GLU A 81 -1.89 -34.51 4.05
C GLU A 81 -1.64 -33.73 5.34
N THR A 82 -2.22 -34.19 6.46
CA THR A 82 -2.15 -33.52 7.76
C THR A 82 -1.15 -34.23 8.67
N PHE A 83 -0.24 -33.44 9.25
CA PHE A 83 0.85 -33.90 10.08
C PHE A 83 0.93 -33.09 11.38
N TYR A 84 1.36 -33.73 12.46
CA TYR A 84 1.87 -33.05 13.63
C TYR A 84 3.32 -32.61 13.40
N ILE A 85 3.64 -31.41 13.86
CA ILE A 85 5.03 -30.92 13.90
C ILE A 85 5.47 -30.82 15.36
N GLU A 86 6.19 -31.83 15.83
CA GLU A 86 6.82 -31.84 17.17
C GLU A 86 8.16 -31.11 17.07
N ARG A 87 8.51 -30.29 18.07
CA ARG A 87 9.66 -29.36 18.00
C ARG A 87 10.53 -29.39 19.25
N ASN A 88 11.84 -29.36 19.03
CA ASN A 88 12.86 -29.12 20.05
C ASN A 88 13.94 -28.19 19.47
N ASN A 89 13.86 -26.91 19.81
CA ASN A 89 14.65 -25.83 19.21
C ASN A 89 14.48 -25.80 17.67
N THR A 90 15.56 -26.01 16.91
CA THR A 90 15.56 -26.05 15.44
C THR A 90 15.22 -27.43 14.88
N LYS A 91 15.26 -28.48 15.72
CA LYS A 91 14.94 -29.85 15.33
C LYS A 91 13.44 -30.08 15.41
N ILE A 92 12.93 -30.86 14.46
CA ILE A 92 11.53 -31.26 14.38
C ILE A 92 11.41 -32.76 14.13
N HIS A 93 10.26 -33.29 14.52
CA HIS A 93 9.74 -34.55 14.00
C HIS A 93 8.41 -34.27 13.28
N ILE A 94 8.23 -34.93 12.14
CA ILE A 94 6.98 -34.88 11.37
C ILE A 94 6.24 -36.17 11.67
N LYS A 95 5.11 -36.07 12.36
CA LYS A 95 4.35 -37.22 12.84
C LYS A 95 3.00 -37.28 12.16
N LEU A 96 2.61 -38.47 11.75
CA LEU A 96 1.34 -38.73 11.11
C LEU A 96 0.24 -38.87 12.17
N LEU A 97 -1.01 -38.70 11.74
CA LEU A 97 -2.18 -38.87 12.62
C LEU A 97 -2.31 -40.29 13.21
N ASN A 98 -1.71 -41.30 12.56
CA ASN A 98 -1.65 -42.66 13.07
C ASN A 98 -0.53 -42.90 14.10
N GLY A 99 0.27 -41.88 14.40
CA GLY A 99 1.36 -41.93 15.38
C GLY A 99 2.74 -42.28 14.82
N ASN A 100 2.86 -42.68 13.55
CA ASN A 100 4.15 -42.95 12.92
C ASN A 100 4.92 -41.66 12.63
N TYR A 101 6.24 -41.75 12.58
CA TYR A 101 7.12 -40.63 12.25
C TYR A 101 7.67 -40.75 10.82
N ALA A 102 7.79 -39.60 10.15
CA ALA A 102 8.51 -39.50 8.89
C ALA A 102 10.01 -39.69 9.13
N GLN A 103 10.69 -40.40 8.25
CA GLN A 103 12.11 -40.70 8.32
C GLN A 103 12.79 -40.59 6.96
N ALA A 104 14.04 -40.17 6.98
CA ALA A 104 14.94 -40.20 5.85
C ALA A 104 15.55 -41.59 5.70
N THR A 105 15.40 -42.19 4.52
CA THR A 105 15.97 -43.52 4.22
C THR A 105 17.30 -43.41 3.50
N VAL A 106 18.12 -44.46 3.59
CA VAL A 106 19.40 -44.58 2.85
C VAL A 106 19.27 -44.47 1.32
N ASN A 107 18.07 -44.64 0.77
CA ASN A 107 17.76 -44.47 -0.66
C ASN A 107 17.28 -43.04 -1.00
N ASN A 108 17.49 -42.08 -0.10
CA ASN A 108 17.06 -40.69 -0.22
C ASN A 108 15.53 -40.51 -0.37
N GLN A 109 14.74 -41.40 0.22
CA GLN A 109 13.27 -41.28 0.26
C GLN A 109 12.80 -40.80 1.63
N LEU A 110 11.72 -40.02 1.64
CA LEU A 110 10.97 -39.66 2.85
C LEU A 110 9.86 -40.70 3.09
N ASN A 111 10.05 -41.58 4.06
CA ASN A 111 9.10 -42.67 4.39
C ASN A 111 8.44 -42.46 5.76
N VAL A 112 7.35 -43.16 6.03
CA VAL A 112 6.54 -42.98 7.27
C VAL A 112 6.40 -44.25 8.12
N ASN A 113 7.46 -45.06 8.14
CA ASN A 113 7.45 -46.39 8.77
C ASN A 113 8.04 -46.41 10.18
N ASN A 114 8.50 -45.27 10.73
CA ASN A 114 9.09 -45.24 12.06
C ASN A 114 7.98 -45.32 13.13
N GLN A 115 8.08 -46.32 14.01
CA GLN A 115 7.14 -46.57 15.09
C GLN A 115 7.82 -46.34 16.44
N GLY A 116 7.11 -45.70 17.37
CA GLY A 116 7.62 -45.34 18.70
C GLY A 116 8.20 -43.93 18.74
N ASP A 117 8.66 -43.51 19.93
CA ASP A 117 9.31 -42.22 20.12
C ASP A 117 10.75 -42.27 19.57
N PRO A 118 11.08 -41.50 18.52
CA PRO A 118 12.41 -41.53 17.92
C PRO A 118 13.49 -40.86 18.78
N GLY A 119 13.11 -40.09 19.82
CA GLY A 119 14.05 -39.25 20.57
C GLY A 119 14.67 -38.13 19.71
N TRP A 120 15.48 -37.26 20.34
CA TRP A 120 15.98 -36.01 19.73
C TRP A 120 17.43 -36.06 19.24
N ASP A 121 18.05 -37.23 19.27
CA ASP A 121 19.38 -37.46 18.72
C ASP A 121 19.38 -37.30 17.19
N ASP A 122 20.58 -37.23 16.61
CA ASP A 122 20.75 -37.14 15.16
C ASP A 122 20.44 -38.50 14.51
N ASN A 123 19.15 -38.75 14.28
CA ASN A 123 18.62 -39.99 13.72
C ASN A 123 17.80 -39.76 12.45
N GLU A 124 17.36 -40.85 11.82
CA GLU A 124 16.64 -40.83 10.53
C GLU A 124 15.31 -40.05 10.58
N ALA A 125 14.64 -39.97 11.74
CA ALA A 125 13.36 -39.25 11.90
C ALA A 125 13.53 -37.77 12.24
N THR A 126 14.75 -37.34 12.59
CA THR A 126 15.04 -35.97 13.02
C THR A 126 15.37 -35.07 11.83
N PHE A 127 14.69 -33.93 11.73
CA PHE A 127 14.94 -32.91 10.71
C PHE A 127 15.26 -31.57 11.36
N GLU A 128 16.17 -30.80 10.78
CA GLU A 128 16.28 -29.37 11.06
C GLU A 128 15.29 -28.63 10.18
N MET A 129 14.55 -27.69 10.76
CA MET A 129 13.61 -26.86 10.02
C MET A 129 14.02 -25.39 10.10
N THR A 130 14.16 -24.78 8.93
CA THR A 130 14.43 -23.35 8.78
C THR A 130 13.17 -22.64 8.28
N ILE A 131 12.77 -21.58 8.98
CA ILE A 131 11.70 -20.69 8.50
C ILE A 131 12.37 -19.67 7.59
N VAL A 132 12.10 -19.74 6.28
CA VAL A 132 12.72 -18.85 5.28
C VAL A 132 11.90 -17.59 5.03
N ALA A 133 10.58 -17.65 5.22
CA ALA A 133 9.70 -16.48 5.18
C ALA A 133 8.50 -16.69 6.10
N ASN A 134 8.07 -15.62 6.76
CA ASN A 134 6.85 -15.60 7.57
C ASN A 134 6.32 -14.16 7.57
N ASN A 135 5.85 -13.75 6.39
CA ASN A 135 5.57 -12.33 6.11
C ASN A 135 4.06 -12.04 6.10
N LEU A 136 3.21 -13.06 6.01
CA LEU A 136 1.75 -12.88 6.00
C LEU A 136 1.22 -12.77 7.43
N HIS A 137 0.79 -11.58 7.80
CA HIS A 137 0.25 -11.26 9.12
C HIS A 137 -1.08 -10.49 9.02
N GLY A 138 -1.98 -10.95 8.16
CA GLY A 138 -3.29 -10.32 7.91
C GLY A 138 -4.43 -10.96 8.71
N ASP A 139 -5.67 -10.56 8.39
CA ASP A 139 -6.90 -11.07 9.01
C ASP A 139 -6.99 -12.60 8.97
N PHE A 140 -6.59 -13.23 7.85
CA PHE A 140 -6.60 -14.69 7.73
C PHE A 140 -5.70 -15.35 8.77
N GLN A 141 -4.42 -14.95 8.84
CA GLN A 141 -3.45 -15.55 9.75
C GLN A 141 -3.77 -15.25 11.21
N LEU A 142 -4.28 -14.05 11.52
CA LEU A 142 -4.71 -13.70 12.86
C LEU A 142 -5.87 -14.58 13.30
N ALA A 143 -6.91 -14.69 12.47
CA ALA A 143 -8.12 -15.39 12.84
C ALA A 143 -7.92 -16.92 12.91
N ASN A 144 -7.19 -17.50 11.95
CA ASN A 144 -6.85 -18.92 11.99
C ASN A 144 -5.83 -19.24 13.11
N GLY A 145 -4.88 -18.33 13.34
CA GLY A 145 -3.82 -18.49 14.35
C GLY A 145 -4.36 -18.53 15.77
N PHE A 146 -5.24 -17.58 16.13
CA PHE A 146 -5.88 -17.49 17.44
C PHE A 146 -7.06 -18.45 17.61
N GLY A 147 -7.64 -18.93 16.51
CA GLY A 147 -8.93 -19.63 16.54
C GLY A 147 -10.09 -18.67 16.79
N HIS A 148 -11.31 -19.15 16.51
CA HIS A 148 -12.49 -18.31 16.41
C HIS A 148 -12.77 -17.47 17.67
N GLU A 149 -12.84 -18.09 18.86
CA GLU A 149 -13.21 -17.40 20.11
C GLU A 149 -12.23 -16.27 20.46
N LYS A 150 -10.92 -16.56 20.42
CA LYS A 150 -9.91 -15.56 20.77
C LYS A 150 -9.77 -14.48 19.71
N ALA A 151 -9.89 -14.84 18.42
CA ALA A 151 -9.92 -13.87 17.34
C ALA A 151 -11.14 -12.94 17.45
N GLN A 152 -12.30 -13.46 17.83
CA GLN A 152 -13.51 -12.68 18.07
C GLN A 152 -13.33 -11.66 19.19
N GLU A 153 -12.76 -12.06 20.32
CA GLU A 153 -12.43 -11.15 21.43
C GLU A 153 -11.51 -10.01 20.95
N VAL A 154 -10.40 -10.35 20.29
CA VAL A 154 -9.37 -9.40 19.84
C VAL A 154 -9.93 -8.43 18.80
N LEU A 155 -10.58 -8.94 17.74
CA LEU A 155 -11.08 -8.10 16.64
C LEU A 155 -12.27 -7.24 17.08
N THR A 156 -13.13 -7.74 17.97
CA THR A 156 -14.21 -6.93 18.55
C THR A 156 -13.65 -5.78 19.35
N ASN A 157 -12.66 -6.04 20.22
CA ASN A 157 -12.01 -4.99 20.98
C ASN A 157 -11.31 -3.96 20.07
N HIS A 158 -10.60 -4.43 19.04
CA HIS A 158 -9.95 -3.55 18.07
C HIS A 158 -10.94 -2.65 17.33
N ARG A 159 -12.01 -3.21 16.74
CA ARG A 159 -13.03 -2.46 15.96
C ARG A 159 -13.85 -1.48 16.82
N ASN A 160 -13.83 -1.63 18.14
CA ASN A 160 -14.50 -0.72 19.06
C ASN A 160 -13.61 0.44 19.54
N ASN A 161 -12.29 0.33 19.45
CA ASN A 161 -11.36 1.27 20.08
C ASN A 161 -10.31 1.87 19.14
N PHE A 162 -10.02 1.26 17.99
CA PHE A 162 -8.95 1.73 17.11
C PHE A 162 -9.35 3.02 16.38
N ILE A 163 -10.54 3.01 15.75
CA ILE A 163 -11.18 4.19 15.15
C ILE A 163 -12.45 4.53 15.93
N THR A 164 -12.57 5.77 16.36
CA THR A 164 -13.73 6.29 17.12
C THR A 164 -14.32 7.55 16.49
N ALA A 165 -15.36 8.12 17.10
CA ALA A 165 -15.97 9.36 16.62
C ALA A 165 -14.99 10.55 16.68
N GLU A 166 -14.09 10.56 17.65
CA GLU A 166 -13.04 11.58 17.84
C GLU A 166 -12.10 11.65 16.64
N ASP A 167 -11.87 10.53 15.96
CA ASP A 167 -11.03 10.47 14.76
C ASP A 167 -11.70 11.17 13.57
N PHE A 168 -13.00 10.98 13.40
CA PHE A 168 -13.78 11.72 12.41
C PHE A 168 -13.85 13.22 12.74
N ALA A 169 -13.95 13.56 14.03
CA ALA A 169 -13.84 14.94 14.49
C ALA A 169 -12.47 15.54 14.16
N PHE A 170 -11.39 14.77 14.37
CA PHE A 170 -10.01 15.15 14.06
C PHE A 170 -9.83 15.41 12.57
N LEU A 171 -10.32 14.53 11.70
CA LEU A 171 -10.24 14.71 10.26
C LEU A 171 -10.99 15.98 9.81
N SER A 172 -12.23 16.14 10.26
CA SER A 172 -13.10 17.28 9.91
C SER A 172 -12.47 18.62 10.32
N ARG A 173 -11.92 18.74 11.54
CA ARG A 173 -11.27 19.99 12.00
C ARG A 173 -9.97 20.33 11.26
N HIS A 174 -9.34 19.37 10.60
CA HIS A 174 -8.15 19.60 9.79
C HIS A 174 -8.47 19.83 8.30
N GLY A 175 -9.76 19.85 7.92
CA GLY A 175 -10.19 20.14 6.56
C GLY A 175 -10.22 18.93 5.63
N ILE A 176 -10.02 17.71 6.16
CA ILE A 176 -10.33 16.48 5.42
C ILE A 176 -11.85 16.41 5.23
N ASN A 177 -12.28 15.98 4.06
CA ASN A 177 -13.70 15.94 3.67
C ASN A 177 -14.21 14.53 3.34
N THR A 178 -13.30 13.54 3.21
CA THR A 178 -13.62 12.18 2.76
C THR A 178 -12.73 11.17 3.50
N VAL A 179 -13.27 9.99 3.80
CA VAL A 179 -12.53 8.82 4.27
C VAL A 179 -12.68 7.66 3.29
N ARG A 180 -11.59 7.00 2.93
CA ARG A 180 -11.57 5.70 2.24
C ARG A 180 -11.56 4.60 3.29
N ILE A 181 -12.51 3.66 3.22
CA ILE A 181 -12.71 2.62 4.23
C ILE A 181 -12.55 1.24 3.57
N PRO A 182 -11.38 0.61 3.71
CA PRO A 182 -11.13 -0.77 3.31
C PRO A 182 -12.06 -1.76 4.02
N VAL A 183 -12.66 -2.68 3.26
CA VAL A 183 -13.48 -3.78 3.77
C VAL A 183 -13.10 -5.10 3.08
N GLY A 184 -13.18 -6.20 3.81
CA GLY A 184 -13.00 -7.54 3.25
C GLY A 184 -14.32 -8.14 2.79
N TRP A 185 -14.28 -9.00 1.78
CA TRP A 185 -15.45 -9.65 1.16
C TRP A 185 -16.39 -10.35 2.16
N TRP A 186 -15.85 -10.86 3.26
CA TRP A 186 -16.60 -11.55 4.31
C TRP A 186 -17.65 -10.66 4.99
N ILE A 187 -17.54 -9.32 4.85
CA ILE A 187 -18.51 -8.35 5.37
C ILE A 187 -19.94 -8.62 4.88
N ALA A 188 -20.12 -9.16 3.66
CA ALA A 188 -21.43 -9.47 3.09
C ALA A 188 -22.10 -10.68 3.74
N LYS A 189 -21.37 -11.42 4.60
CA LYS A 189 -21.86 -12.58 5.35
C LYS A 189 -21.94 -12.32 6.86
N ASP A 190 -21.73 -11.06 7.30
CA ASP A 190 -21.89 -10.70 8.70
C ASP A 190 -23.32 -10.97 9.22
N PRO A 191 -23.49 -11.37 10.51
CA PRO A 191 -22.45 -11.46 11.54
C PRO A 191 -21.65 -12.77 11.57
N GLU A 192 -21.99 -13.75 10.72
CA GLU A 192 -21.40 -15.10 10.71
C GLU A 192 -20.67 -15.36 9.38
N PRO A 193 -19.53 -14.69 9.13
CA PRO A 193 -18.75 -14.94 7.93
C PRO A 193 -18.15 -16.35 7.90
N PRO A 194 -17.75 -16.83 6.72
CA PRO A 194 -17.08 -18.12 6.61
C PRO A 194 -15.75 -18.13 7.36
N SER A 195 -15.43 -19.28 7.98
CA SER A 195 -14.16 -19.52 8.66
C SER A 195 -12.96 -19.28 7.71
N PRO A 196 -11.84 -18.68 8.18
CA PRO A 196 -11.57 -18.28 9.57
C PRO A 196 -12.04 -16.87 9.92
N PHE A 197 -12.66 -16.12 9.01
CA PHE A 197 -12.98 -14.71 9.22
C PHE A 197 -13.95 -14.52 10.39
N ILE A 198 -13.86 -13.34 11.02
CA ILE A 198 -14.63 -12.99 12.22
C ILE A 198 -15.54 -11.80 11.92
N GLY A 199 -16.83 -11.97 12.19
CA GLY A 199 -17.84 -10.97 11.89
C GLY A 199 -17.84 -9.75 12.80
N GLY A 200 -18.64 -8.76 12.46
CA GLY A 200 -18.76 -7.46 13.16
C GLY A 200 -18.14 -6.29 12.40
N SER A 201 -17.59 -6.54 11.21
CA SER A 201 -17.07 -5.52 10.31
C SER A 201 -18.16 -4.60 9.75
N LEU A 202 -19.34 -5.14 9.44
CA LEU A 202 -20.50 -4.41 8.95
C LEU A 202 -21.01 -3.40 9.99
N ALA A 203 -21.10 -3.82 11.25
CA ALA A 203 -21.50 -2.93 12.34
C ALA A 203 -20.48 -1.80 12.57
N ALA A 204 -19.18 -2.06 12.35
CA ALA A 204 -18.15 -1.02 12.40
C ALA A 204 -18.28 -0.04 11.22
N LEU A 205 -18.55 -0.53 10.00
CA LEU A 205 -18.79 0.29 8.83
C LEU A 205 -20.03 1.20 9.03
N ASP A 206 -21.14 0.67 9.55
CA ASP A 206 -22.34 1.45 9.85
C ASP A 206 -22.08 2.59 10.85
N ARG A 207 -21.23 2.35 11.87
CA ARG A 207 -20.80 3.38 12.81
C ARG A 207 -19.96 4.46 12.10
N ALA A 208 -19.02 4.05 11.25
CA ALA A 208 -18.19 4.98 10.47
C ALA A 208 -19.06 5.88 9.58
N PHE A 209 -20.07 5.34 8.89
CA PHE A 209 -21.03 6.12 8.12
C PHE A 209 -21.85 7.11 8.97
N SER A 210 -22.21 6.71 10.19
CA SER A 210 -22.90 7.57 11.15
C SER A 210 -22.01 8.75 11.61
N TRP A 211 -20.74 8.48 11.90
CA TRP A 211 -19.76 9.52 12.24
C TRP A 211 -19.47 10.43 11.05
N ALA A 212 -19.31 9.88 9.85
CA ALA A 212 -19.11 10.65 8.62
C ALA A 212 -20.24 11.65 8.41
N LYS A 213 -21.51 11.21 8.53
CA LYS A 213 -22.67 12.09 8.47
C LYS A 213 -22.62 13.19 9.54
N THR A 214 -22.23 12.85 10.76
CA THR A 214 -22.18 13.78 11.90
C THR A 214 -21.14 14.89 11.69
N TYR A 215 -19.96 14.52 11.17
CA TYR A 215 -18.83 15.43 10.98
C TYR A 215 -18.71 15.99 9.55
N ASN A 216 -19.76 15.82 8.74
CA ASN A 216 -19.84 16.26 7.34
C ASN A 216 -18.67 15.73 6.48
N LEU A 217 -18.28 14.48 6.72
CA LEU A 217 -17.36 13.72 5.88
C LEU A 217 -18.12 12.82 4.93
N LYS A 218 -17.49 12.52 3.80
CA LYS A 218 -17.92 11.50 2.87
C LYS A 218 -17.15 10.19 3.08
N CYS A 219 -17.71 9.09 2.58
CA CYS A 219 -17.12 7.76 2.64
C CYS A 219 -16.97 7.19 1.23
N ILE A 220 -15.79 6.67 0.94
CA ILE A 220 -15.52 5.72 -0.13
C ILE A 220 -15.45 4.34 0.52
N ILE A 221 -16.28 3.40 0.09
CA ILE A 221 -16.15 1.99 0.49
C ILE A 221 -15.19 1.33 -0.48
N ASP A 222 -14.13 0.71 0.02
CA ASP A 222 -13.13 0.03 -0.78
C ASP A 222 -13.15 -1.48 -0.51
N LEU A 223 -13.47 -2.28 -1.54
CA LEU A 223 -13.36 -3.74 -1.44
C LEU A 223 -11.88 -4.15 -1.51
N HIS A 224 -11.27 -4.20 -0.34
CA HIS A 224 -9.83 -4.31 -0.18
C HIS A 224 -9.31 -5.75 -0.24
N ALA A 225 -10.15 -6.72 0.11
CA ALA A 225 -9.83 -8.14 0.05
C ALA A 225 -10.96 -8.91 -0.62
N ALA A 226 -10.65 -9.61 -1.71
CA ALA A 226 -11.59 -10.48 -2.41
C ALA A 226 -11.36 -11.96 -2.07
N PRO A 227 -12.36 -12.85 -2.25
CA PRO A 227 -12.19 -14.29 -2.07
C PRO A 227 -11.04 -14.81 -2.94
N GLY A 228 -10.18 -15.66 -2.37
CA GLY A 228 -9.00 -16.19 -3.06
C GLY A 228 -7.82 -15.21 -3.19
N SER A 229 -7.95 -13.97 -2.71
CA SER A 229 -6.98 -12.88 -2.86
C SER A 229 -6.67 -12.49 -4.31
N GLN A 230 -6.72 -11.18 -4.56
CA GLN A 230 -6.41 -10.58 -5.87
C GLN A 230 -4.93 -10.26 -6.06
N ASN A 231 -4.10 -10.37 -5.01
CA ASN A 231 -2.68 -10.00 -5.11
C ASN A 231 -1.69 -10.80 -4.25
N GLY A 232 -2.16 -11.73 -3.42
CA GLY A 232 -1.30 -12.63 -2.65
C GLY A 232 -0.70 -11.99 -1.41
N MET A 233 -1.07 -10.76 -1.08
CA MET A 233 -0.54 -10.05 0.08
C MET A 233 -1.42 -10.25 1.32
N GLU A 234 -0.89 -9.89 2.48
CA GLU A 234 -1.60 -9.95 3.76
C GLU A 234 -2.80 -9.00 3.81
N HIS A 235 -2.71 -7.84 3.15
CA HIS A 235 -3.78 -6.84 3.16
C HIS A 235 -4.98 -7.25 2.27
N SER A 236 -4.81 -8.18 1.33
CA SER A 236 -5.92 -8.83 0.62
C SER A 236 -6.38 -10.15 1.30
N ALA A 237 -5.91 -10.41 2.53
CA ALA A 237 -6.18 -11.60 3.30
C ALA A 237 -5.83 -12.92 2.59
N SER A 238 -4.75 -12.92 1.79
CA SER A 238 -4.23 -14.17 1.21
C SER A 238 -3.87 -15.16 2.32
N ARG A 239 -4.23 -16.43 2.12
CA ARG A 239 -3.90 -17.50 3.07
C ARG A 239 -2.40 -17.79 3.10
N ASP A 240 -1.79 -17.86 1.93
CA ASP A 240 -0.41 -18.37 1.78
C ASP A 240 0.38 -17.71 0.64
N GLY A 241 -0.11 -16.58 0.13
CA GLY A 241 0.51 -15.85 -0.98
C GLY A 241 -0.01 -16.25 -2.35
N SER A 242 -0.98 -17.16 -2.42
CA SER A 242 -1.72 -17.48 -3.65
C SER A 242 -2.61 -16.31 -4.11
N VAL A 243 -2.86 -16.29 -5.42
CA VAL A 243 -3.76 -15.35 -6.12
C VAL A 243 -4.76 -16.17 -6.91
N ASP A 244 -5.87 -16.54 -6.26
CA ASP A 244 -6.89 -17.41 -6.83
C ASP A 244 -8.15 -16.63 -7.26
N TRP A 245 -8.24 -15.34 -6.91
CA TRP A 245 -9.37 -14.48 -7.25
C TRP A 245 -9.83 -14.52 -8.72
N PRO A 246 -8.96 -14.57 -9.76
CA PRO A 246 -9.43 -14.51 -11.16
C PRO A 246 -10.19 -15.77 -11.62
N THR A 247 -10.67 -16.62 -10.70
CA THR A 247 -11.57 -17.73 -10.97
C THR A 247 -13.04 -17.26 -11.05
N PRO A 248 -13.87 -17.87 -11.91
CA PRO A 248 -15.28 -17.46 -12.08
C PRO A 248 -16.10 -17.43 -10.79
N ASP A 249 -15.88 -18.40 -9.90
CA ASP A 249 -16.63 -18.52 -8.64
C ASP A 249 -16.29 -17.38 -7.67
N TYR A 250 -15.00 -17.03 -7.53
CA TYR A 250 -14.58 -15.92 -6.67
C TYR A 250 -14.95 -14.55 -7.25
N ILE A 251 -14.88 -14.38 -8.57
CA ILE A 251 -15.39 -13.18 -9.25
C ILE A 251 -16.89 -13.01 -8.98
N SER A 252 -17.69 -14.08 -9.09
CA SER A 252 -19.13 -14.03 -8.80
C SER A 252 -19.39 -13.62 -7.35
N GLN A 253 -18.70 -14.22 -6.39
CA GLN A 253 -18.81 -13.86 -4.98
C GLN A 253 -18.39 -12.41 -4.71
N THR A 254 -17.37 -11.92 -5.41
CA THR A 254 -16.92 -10.53 -5.27
C THR A 254 -17.99 -9.56 -5.79
N LEU A 255 -18.64 -9.87 -6.92
CA LEU A 255 -19.77 -9.07 -7.43
C LEU A 255 -20.98 -9.08 -6.48
N ASP A 256 -21.27 -10.21 -5.82
CA ASP A 256 -22.32 -10.27 -4.79
C ASP A 256 -22.02 -9.32 -3.61
N VAL A 257 -20.75 -9.14 -3.25
CA VAL A 257 -20.34 -8.18 -2.22
C VAL A 257 -20.57 -6.74 -2.69
N ILE A 258 -20.24 -6.42 -3.95
CA ILE A 258 -20.52 -5.09 -4.53
C ILE A 258 -22.02 -4.80 -4.55
N ASP A 259 -22.84 -5.77 -4.92
CA ASP A 259 -24.31 -5.67 -4.90
C ASP A 259 -24.82 -5.38 -3.49
N PHE A 260 -24.37 -6.17 -2.51
CA PHE A 260 -24.71 -5.99 -1.10
C PHE A 260 -24.35 -4.60 -0.57
N LEU A 261 -23.12 -4.13 -0.79
CA LEU A 261 -22.65 -2.82 -0.32
C LEU A 261 -23.41 -1.68 -1.02
N SER A 262 -23.63 -1.82 -2.32
CA SER A 262 -24.40 -0.84 -3.11
C SER A 262 -25.84 -0.73 -2.60
N ALA A 263 -26.53 -1.86 -2.45
CA ALA A 263 -27.90 -1.91 -1.96
C ALA A 263 -28.04 -1.26 -0.57
N ARG A 264 -27.06 -1.49 0.32
CA ARG A 264 -27.08 -0.99 1.69
C ARG A 264 -26.85 0.51 1.78
N TYR A 265 -25.85 1.04 1.06
CA TYR A 265 -25.36 2.40 1.28
C TYR A 265 -25.74 3.41 0.20
N ALA A 266 -26.31 2.99 -0.95
CA ALA A 266 -26.60 3.89 -2.08
C ALA A 266 -27.39 5.16 -1.72
N ASN A 267 -28.31 5.06 -0.75
CA ASN A 267 -29.14 6.18 -0.29
C ASN A 267 -28.56 6.92 0.94
N HIS A 268 -27.40 6.50 1.45
CA HIS A 268 -26.80 7.14 2.60
C HIS A 268 -26.11 8.45 2.19
N PRO A 269 -26.41 9.60 2.83
CA PRO A 269 -25.90 10.91 2.39
C PRO A 269 -24.37 11.06 2.51
N ALA A 270 -23.72 10.21 3.28
CA ALA A 270 -22.26 10.17 3.38
C ALA A 270 -21.58 9.35 2.29
N LEU A 271 -22.28 8.49 1.54
CA LEU A 271 -21.65 7.71 0.47
C LEU A 271 -21.21 8.64 -0.68
N LEU A 272 -19.93 8.57 -1.04
CA LEU A 272 -19.36 9.24 -2.22
C LEU A 272 -19.07 8.26 -3.33
N GLY A 273 -18.41 7.15 -3.01
CA GLY A 273 -17.96 6.17 -4.01
C GLY A 273 -17.87 4.75 -3.47
N ILE A 274 -17.80 3.81 -4.40
CA ILE A 274 -17.49 2.40 -4.15
C ILE A 274 -16.33 2.03 -5.07
N GLU A 275 -15.22 1.61 -4.46
CA GLU A 275 -14.08 1.04 -5.14
C GLU A 275 -14.25 -0.47 -5.25
N LEU A 276 -14.21 -0.96 -6.50
CA LEU A 276 -14.65 -2.30 -6.83
C LEU A 276 -13.65 -3.37 -6.40
N LEU A 277 -12.36 -3.08 -6.40
CA LEU A 277 -11.31 -4.01 -5.99
C LEU A 277 -10.00 -3.25 -5.80
N ASN A 278 -9.37 -3.40 -4.64
CA ASN A 278 -8.06 -2.83 -4.35
C ASN A 278 -6.93 -3.65 -5.00
N GLU A 279 -5.98 -2.97 -5.64
CA GLU A 279 -4.66 -3.49 -6.04
C GLU A 279 -4.62 -4.94 -6.58
N PRO A 280 -5.35 -5.29 -7.65
CA PRO A 280 -5.18 -6.58 -8.33
C PRO A 280 -3.73 -6.75 -8.84
N SER A 281 -3.16 -7.95 -8.74
CA SER A 281 -1.78 -8.21 -9.21
C SER A 281 -1.68 -8.21 -10.73
N ALA A 282 -0.79 -7.38 -11.30
CA ALA A 282 -0.52 -7.36 -12.74
C ALA A 282 0.00 -8.69 -13.28
N ALA A 283 0.74 -9.44 -12.45
CA ALA A 283 1.36 -10.70 -12.84
C ALA A 283 0.38 -11.89 -12.84
N ALA A 284 -0.63 -11.86 -11.96
CA ALA A 284 -1.53 -12.99 -11.75
C ALA A 284 -2.98 -12.75 -12.22
N VAL A 285 -3.40 -11.49 -12.34
CA VAL A 285 -4.76 -11.12 -12.78
C VAL A 285 -4.73 -10.65 -14.24
N PRO A 286 -5.32 -11.42 -15.18
CA PRO A 286 -5.44 -11.00 -16.57
C PRO A 286 -6.28 -9.73 -16.71
N LEU A 287 -5.84 -8.81 -17.58
CA LEU A 287 -6.49 -7.52 -17.76
C LEU A 287 -7.93 -7.64 -18.29
N ASP A 288 -8.19 -8.55 -19.21
CA ASP A 288 -9.52 -8.79 -19.78
C ASP A 288 -10.52 -9.31 -18.73
N VAL A 289 -10.06 -10.20 -17.84
CA VAL A 289 -10.83 -10.69 -16.69
C VAL A 289 -11.16 -9.53 -15.75
N LEU A 290 -10.17 -8.69 -15.44
CA LEU A 290 -10.35 -7.54 -14.55
C LEU A 290 -11.31 -6.49 -15.13
N VAL A 291 -11.13 -6.13 -16.40
CA VAL A 291 -12.03 -5.18 -17.10
C VAL A 291 -13.45 -5.73 -17.15
N SER A 292 -13.63 -7.02 -17.44
CA SER A 292 -14.95 -7.66 -17.39
C SER A 292 -15.58 -7.59 -16.00
N TYR A 293 -14.80 -7.79 -14.92
CA TYR A 293 -15.28 -7.64 -13.55
C TYR A 293 -15.69 -6.19 -13.27
N TYR A 294 -14.85 -5.22 -13.61
CA TYR A 294 -15.13 -3.81 -13.39
C TYR A 294 -16.36 -3.30 -14.16
N THR A 295 -16.56 -3.72 -15.42
CA THR A 295 -17.77 -3.38 -16.18
C THR A 295 -19.03 -3.96 -15.52
N ARG A 296 -18.98 -5.21 -15.03
CA ARG A 296 -20.11 -5.82 -14.31
C ARG A 296 -20.39 -5.10 -12.99
N GLY A 297 -19.35 -4.81 -12.20
CA GLY A 297 -19.46 -4.07 -10.95
C GLY A 297 -20.02 -2.65 -11.15
N TYR A 298 -19.60 -1.97 -12.22
CA TYR A 298 -20.17 -0.67 -12.60
C TYR A 298 -21.68 -0.75 -12.80
N HIS A 299 -22.18 -1.73 -13.55
CA HIS A 299 -23.61 -1.90 -13.78
C HIS A 299 -24.37 -2.23 -12.50
N ILE A 300 -23.79 -3.03 -11.59
CA ILE A 300 -24.37 -3.31 -10.27
C ILE A 300 -24.56 -2.00 -9.49
N VAL A 301 -23.52 -1.18 -9.35
CA VAL A 301 -23.62 0.11 -8.63
C VAL A 301 -24.69 1.00 -9.29
N ARG A 302 -24.76 1.03 -10.62
CA ARG A 302 -25.73 1.83 -11.38
C ARG A 302 -27.18 1.36 -11.21
N ASN A 303 -27.44 0.11 -10.81
CA ASN A 303 -28.78 -0.35 -10.45
C ASN A 303 -29.32 0.36 -9.20
N TYR A 304 -28.43 0.81 -8.30
CA TYR A 304 -28.82 1.45 -7.05
C TYR A 304 -28.60 2.97 -7.04
N SER A 305 -27.61 3.48 -7.78
CA SER A 305 -27.35 4.92 -7.83
C SER A 305 -26.70 5.39 -9.13
N SER A 306 -27.26 6.45 -9.70
CA SER A 306 -26.70 7.16 -10.85
C SER A 306 -25.60 8.16 -10.47
N THR A 307 -25.47 8.51 -9.19
CA THR A 307 -24.56 9.59 -8.72
C THR A 307 -23.35 9.09 -7.96
N VAL A 308 -23.38 7.87 -7.42
CA VAL A 308 -22.23 7.28 -6.72
C VAL A 308 -21.07 7.08 -7.70
N TYR A 309 -19.87 7.49 -7.30
CA TYR A 309 -18.65 7.25 -8.08
C TYR A 309 -18.28 5.78 -8.02
N VAL A 310 -17.99 5.18 -9.18
CA VAL A 310 -17.44 3.83 -9.28
C VAL A 310 -15.94 3.96 -9.50
N ILE A 311 -15.17 3.44 -8.55
CA ILE A 311 -13.72 3.57 -8.52
C ILE A 311 -13.11 2.21 -8.90
N VAL A 312 -12.11 2.23 -9.77
CA VAL A 312 -11.38 1.05 -10.23
C VAL A 312 -9.89 1.23 -9.99
N CYS A 313 -9.27 0.30 -9.27
CA CYS A 313 -7.86 0.40 -8.92
C CYS A 313 -6.97 -0.17 -10.03
N GLN A 314 -5.84 0.50 -10.27
CA GLN A 314 -4.76 0.00 -11.12
C GLN A 314 -4.29 -1.39 -10.69
N ARG A 315 -3.75 -2.17 -11.64
CA ARG A 315 -3.03 -3.38 -11.27
C ARG A 315 -1.67 -3.02 -10.65
N ILE A 316 -1.31 -3.63 -9.53
CA ILE A 316 0.00 -3.42 -8.91
C ILE A 316 1.06 -4.32 -9.55
N GLY A 317 2.28 -3.79 -9.68
CA GLY A 317 3.39 -4.41 -10.40
C GLY A 317 3.69 -3.67 -11.70
N ASN A 318 4.14 -4.39 -12.73
CA ASN A 318 4.51 -3.80 -14.02
C ASN A 318 3.29 -3.63 -14.95
N ALA A 319 2.40 -2.70 -14.61
CA ALA A 319 1.25 -2.31 -15.42
C ALA A 319 1.20 -0.80 -15.63
N ASP A 320 0.83 -0.38 -16.84
CA ASP A 320 0.58 1.03 -17.15
C ASP A 320 -0.87 1.36 -16.76
N PRO A 321 -1.13 2.32 -15.84
CA PRO A 321 -2.49 2.68 -15.46
C PRO A 321 -3.38 3.15 -16.61
N MET A 322 -2.79 3.55 -17.75
CA MET A 322 -3.53 3.88 -18.97
C MET A 322 -4.39 2.70 -19.47
N GLU A 323 -4.03 1.46 -19.13
CA GLU A 323 -4.79 0.26 -19.50
C GLU A 323 -6.24 0.28 -19.01
N LEU A 324 -6.48 0.81 -17.80
CA LEU A 324 -7.82 0.97 -17.24
C LEU A 324 -8.47 2.29 -17.67
N TYR A 325 -7.65 3.34 -17.84
CA TYR A 325 -8.13 4.65 -18.26
C TYR A 325 -8.86 4.60 -19.61
N GLN A 326 -8.41 3.73 -20.52
CA GLN A 326 -8.97 3.56 -21.86
C GLN A 326 -9.89 2.33 -22.01
N ALA A 327 -10.17 1.61 -20.92
CA ALA A 327 -10.93 0.36 -20.96
C ALA A 327 -12.44 0.53 -21.20
N ASN A 328 -12.97 1.77 -21.22
CA ASN A 328 -14.39 2.07 -21.41
C ASN A 328 -15.31 1.33 -20.41
N ILE A 329 -14.89 1.22 -19.15
CA ILE A 329 -15.58 0.47 -18.08
C ILE A 329 -17.00 0.98 -17.82
N GLY A 330 -17.22 2.28 -17.94
CA GLY A 330 -18.52 2.91 -17.75
C GLY A 330 -18.60 4.31 -18.36
N VAL A 331 -19.80 4.88 -18.39
CA VAL A 331 -20.09 6.11 -19.16
C VAL A 331 -20.10 7.40 -18.33
N SER A 332 -20.14 7.29 -17.00
CA SER A 332 -20.26 8.44 -16.08
C SER A 332 -19.84 8.09 -14.66
N ASN A 333 -19.34 9.09 -13.94
CA ASN A 333 -18.86 8.98 -12.55
C ASN A 333 -17.94 7.76 -12.34
N ILE A 334 -17.01 7.57 -13.29
CA ILE A 334 -15.92 6.59 -13.21
C ILE A 334 -14.66 7.29 -12.73
N VAL A 335 -13.94 6.63 -11.85
CA VAL A 335 -12.67 7.09 -11.29
C VAL A 335 -11.65 5.96 -11.41
N VAL A 336 -10.43 6.28 -11.83
CA VAL A 336 -9.29 5.36 -11.76
C VAL A 336 -8.47 5.72 -10.53
N ASP A 337 -8.23 4.73 -9.67
CA ASP A 337 -7.41 4.85 -8.48
C ASP A 337 -5.96 4.41 -8.76
N LEU A 338 -5.03 5.27 -8.37
CA LEU A 338 -3.58 5.10 -8.50
C LEU A 338 -2.93 5.16 -7.13
N HIS A 339 -2.04 4.20 -6.86
CA HIS A 339 -1.32 4.13 -5.60
C HIS A 339 0.15 4.49 -5.81
N TYR A 340 0.61 5.51 -5.08
CA TYR A 340 1.91 6.11 -5.28
C TYR A 340 2.78 6.04 -4.03
N TYR A 341 3.75 5.13 -4.08
CA TYR A 341 4.75 4.93 -3.04
C TYR A 341 6.17 5.16 -3.59
N ASN A 342 6.99 5.97 -2.91
CA ASN A 342 8.46 6.01 -3.15
C ASN A 342 9.16 4.91 -2.34
N LEU A 343 8.53 3.73 -2.32
CA LEU A 343 8.89 2.56 -1.55
C LEU A 343 8.62 1.32 -2.41
N PHE A 344 9.09 0.17 -1.94
CA PHE A 344 8.84 -1.15 -2.54
C PHE A 344 9.50 -1.43 -3.90
N ASP A 345 9.84 -0.40 -4.67
CA ASP A 345 10.68 -0.54 -5.86
C ASP A 345 12.17 -0.31 -5.51
N PRO A 346 13.09 -1.24 -5.87
CA PRO A 346 14.53 -1.05 -5.71
C PRO A 346 15.08 0.25 -6.34
N TYR A 347 14.36 0.81 -7.31
CA TYR A 347 14.66 2.11 -7.91
C TYR A 347 14.78 3.24 -6.88
N PHE A 348 13.97 3.20 -5.81
CA PHE A 348 14.00 4.23 -4.75
C PHE A 348 15.04 3.94 -3.67
N SER A 349 15.62 2.73 -3.59
CA SER A 349 16.52 2.34 -2.51
C SER A 349 17.82 3.14 -2.46
N ASN A 350 18.24 3.73 -3.58
CA ASN A 350 19.48 4.49 -3.68
C ASN A 350 19.26 6.00 -3.84
N MET A 351 18.00 6.46 -3.79
CA MET A 351 17.70 7.88 -3.96
C MET A 351 17.88 8.65 -2.65
N ASP A 352 18.52 9.81 -2.72
CA ASP A 352 18.53 10.76 -1.61
C ASP A 352 17.20 11.53 -1.49
N ALA A 353 17.09 12.39 -0.48
CA ALA A 353 15.88 13.18 -0.26
C ALA A 353 15.55 14.12 -1.44
N THR A 354 16.55 14.74 -2.05
CA THR A 354 16.37 15.66 -3.18
C THR A 354 15.89 14.90 -4.42
N GLU A 355 16.49 13.75 -4.70
CA GLU A 355 16.11 12.89 -5.83
C GLU A 355 14.68 12.36 -5.66
N ASN A 356 14.30 11.92 -4.46
CA ASN A 356 12.93 11.52 -4.16
C ASN A 356 11.91 12.64 -4.37
N ILE A 357 12.23 13.86 -3.92
CA ILE A 357 11.38 15.05 -4.12
C ILE A 357 11.27 15.38 -5.61
N GLN A 358 12.40 15.39 -6.34
CA GLN A 358 12.42 15.71 -7.76
C GLN A 358 11.65 14.67 -8.58
N TYR A 359 11.68 13.40 -8.19
CA TYR A 359 10.90 12.34 -8.82
C TYR A 359 9.40 12.65 -8.85
N ILE A 360 8.86 13.27 -7.79
CA ILE A 360 7.44 13.67 -7.76
C ILE A 360 7.12 14.66 -8.88
N TYR A 361 7.95 15.69 -9.06
CA TYR A 361 7.77 16.70 -10.11
C TYR A 361 8.11 16.21 -11.51
N ASP A 362 9.10 15.34 -11.66
CA ASP A 362 9.59 14.89 -12.97
C ASP A 362 8.78 13.73 -13.53
N LYS A 363 8.14 12.93 -12.66
CA LYS A 363 7.46 11.68 -13.05
C LYS A 363 5.98 11.69 -12.69
N ARG A 364 5.64 11.87 -11.41
CA ARG A 364 4.25 11.75 -10.95
C ARG A 364 3.36 12.88 -11.42
N MET A 365 3.80 14.13 -11.28
CA MET A 365 3.04 15.30 -11.71
C MET A 365 2.76 15.28 -13.23
N PRO A 366 3.75 15.02 -14.13
CA PRO A 366 3.48 14.86 -15.55
C PRO A 366 2.55 13.69 -15.89
N GLN A 367 2.66 12.55 -15.20
CA GLN A 367 1.75 11.42 -15.40
C GLN A 367 0.31 11.79 -15.03
N LEU A 368 0.12 12.47 -13.88
CA LEU A 368 -1.19 12.96 -13.45
C LEU A 368 -1.77 13.98 -14.45
N GLN A 369 -0.96 14.92 -14.91
CA GLN A 369 -1.38 15.91 -15.92
C GLN A 369 -1.76 15.24 -17.25
N ALA A 370 -1.02 14.21 -17.66
CA ALA A 370 -1.33 13.44 -18.86
C ALA A 370 -2.66 12.69 -18.73
N LEU A 371 -2.92 12.05 -17.58
CA LEU A 371 -4.17 11.35 -17.32
C LEU A 371 -5.35 12.33 -17.24
N ASN A 372 -5.23 13.44 -16.52
CA ASN A 372 -6.28 14.47 -16.47
C ASN A 372 -6.57 15.11 -17.84
N SER A 373 -5.58 15.15 -18.72
CA SER A 373 -5.74 15.68 -20.09
C SER A 373 -6.27 14.64 -21.08
N ALA A 374 -6.15 13.36 -20.75
CA ALA A 374 -6.77 12.29 -21.52
C ALA A 374 -8.28 12.34 -21.25
N ASN A 375 -9.10 12.47 -22.27
CA ASN A 375 -10.55 12.56 -22.12
C ASN A 375 -11.14 11.22 -21.65
N GLY A 376 -11.10 10.94 -20.33
CA GLY A 376 -11.53 9.66 -19.73
C GLY A 376 -11.96 9.80 -18.25
N PRO A 377 -11.79 8.74 -17.45
CA PRO A 377 -12.15 8.74 -16.01
C PRO A 377 -11.52 9.88 -15.20
N LEU A 378 -12.12 10.20 -14.05
CA LEU A 378 -11.43 11.03 -13.05
C LEU A 378 -10.25 10.26 -12.45
N VAL A 379 -9.24 10.97 -11.98
CA VAL A 379 -8.02 10.39 -11.40
C VAL A 379 -8.04 10.60 -9.89
N TYR A 380 -7.80 9.52 -9.16
CA TYR A 380 -7.73 9.49 -7.71
C TYR A 380 -6.38 8.94 -7.27
N ILE A 381 -5.72 9.60 -6.32
CA ILE A 381 -4.54 9.04 -5.64
C ILE A 381 -5.02 8.42 -4.33
N GLY A 382 -5.55 7.21 -4.38
CA GLY A 382 -6.20 6.56 -3.24
C GLY A 382 -5.26 6.12 -2.15
N GLU A 383 -3.97 5.99 -2.46
CA GLU A 383 -2.93 5.69 -1.48
C GLU A 383 -1.61 6.42 -1.75
N TRP A 384 -1.11 7.07 -0.71
CA TRP A 384 0.25 7.62 -0.60
C TRP A 384 0.62 7.84 0.87
N VAL A 385 1.91 7.98 1.16
CA VAL A 385 2.47 8.15 2.51
C VAL A 385 3.50 9.28 2.55
N ASN A 386 3.82 9.75 3.76
CA ASN A 386 4.99 10.60 4.00
C ASN A 386 6.22 9.78 4.43
N GLU A 387 6.28 8.51 4.03
CA GLU A 387 7.39 7.57 4.31
C GLU A 387 8.18 7.27 3.03
N TRP A 388 9.48 7.00 3.20
CA TRP A 388 10.43 6.70 2.12
C TRP A 388 11.65 5.93 2.64
N ASN A 389 12.50 5.43 1.75
CA ASN A 389 13.70 4.67 2.13
C ASN A 389 14.88 5.54 2.62
N VAL A 390 14.73 6.87 2.68
CA VAL A 390 15.82 7.78 3.06
C VAL A 390 16.09 7.69 4.57
N THR A 391 17.23 7.11 4.93
CA THR A 391 17.67 7.00 6.33
C THR A 391 18.05 8.36 6.91
N ASN A 392 17.65 8.63 8.16
CA ASN A 392 18.00 9.85 8.91
C ASN A 392 17.58 11.17 8.22
N ALA A 393 16.51 11.15 7.44
CA ALA A 393 15.95 12.37 6.86
C ALA A 393 15.53 13.36 7.95
N SER A 394 15.87 14.64 7.78
CA SER A 394 15.44 15.69 8.69
C SER A 394 13.94 15.92 8.60
N GLN A 395 13.35 16.51 9.65
CA GLN A 395 11.96 16.95 9.61
C GLN A 395 11.68 17.86 8.40
N SER A 396 12.61 18.77 8.04
CA SER A 396 12.45 19.63 6.88
C SER A 396 12.42 18.87 5.56
N GLN A 397 13.16 17.76 5.43
CA GLN A 397 13.13 16.91 4.24
C GLN A 397 11.79 16.19 4.12
N TYR A 398 11.24 15.66 5.22
CA TYR A 398 9.87 15.12 5.24
C TYR A 398 8.83 16.18 4.89
N GLN A 399 8.94 17.39 5.41
CA GLN A 399 8.03 18.49 5.08
C GLN A 399 8.09 18.82 3.58
N MET A 400 9.29 18.89 3.00
CA MET A 400 9.45 19.15 1.56
C MET A 400 8.90 18.01 0.69
N PHE A 401 9.10 16.76 1.12
CA PHE A 401 8.58 15.58 0.43
C PHE A 401 7.05 15.52 0.47
N GLY A 402 6.46 15.66 1.65
CA GLY A 402 5.01 15.73 1.82
C GLY A 402 4.40 16.91 1.05
N MET A 403 5.05 18.07 1.04
CA MET A 403 4.60 19.24 0.27
C MET A 403 4.64 18.96 -1.24
N ALA A 404 5.72 18.38 -1.77
CA ALA A 404 5.81 18.05 -3.20
C ALA A 404 4.73 17.04 -3.62
N GLN A 405 4.44 16.06 -2.77
CA GLN A 405 3.34 15.11 -2.98
C GLN A 405 1.98 15.80 -2.99
N LEU A 406 1.68 16.64 -1.98
CA LEU A 406 0.43 17.41 -1.95
C LEU A 406 0.28 18.33 -3.17
N GLU A 407 1.33 19.04 -3.56
CA GLU A 407 1.32 19.89 -4.77
C GLU A 407 1.01 19.09 -6.04
N ALA A 408 1.55 17.87 -6.17
CA ALA A 408 1.27 17.01 -7.31
C ALA A 408 -0.12 16.35 -7.25
N TYR A 409 -0.55 15.90 -6.07
CA TYR A 409 -1.77 15.11 -5.92
C TYR A 409 -3.03 15.98 -5.80
N ASP A 410 -2.90 17.26 -5.41
CA ASP A 410 -3.98 18.23 -5.47
C ASP A 410 -4.45 18.50 -6.92
N ASP A 411 -3.62 18.18 -7.93
CA ASP A 411 -4.02 18.21 -9.34
C ASP A 411 -4.88 16.99 -9.73
N ALA A 412 -4.97 15.92 -8.94
CA ALA A 412 -5.79 14.75 -9.25
C ALA A 412 -7.28 15.13 -9.32
N SER A 413 -7.96 14.81 -10.42
CA SER A 413 -9.31 15.30 -10.71
C SER A 413 -10.41 14.79 -9.77
N PHE A 414 -10.15 13.74 -8.99
CA PHE A 414 -11.03 13.25 -7.92
C PHE A 414 -10.49 13.54 -6.51
N GLY A 415 -9.19 13.83 -6.37
CA GLY A 415 -8.49 14.07 -5.11
C GLY A 415 -7.55 12.94 -4.72
N TRP A 416 -7.30 12.80 -3.42
CA TRP A 416 -6.35 11.84 -2.86
C TRP A 416 -6.77 11.35 -1.47
N SER A 417 -6.24 10.21 -1.05
CA SER A 417 -6.33 9.69 0.32
C SER A 417 -4.95 9.28 0.83
N TYR A 418 -4.64 9.73 2.05
CA TYR A 418 -3.41 9.36 2.73
C TYR A 418 -3.57 7.98 3.36
N TRP A 419 -2.60 7.10 3.13
CA TRP A 419 -2.50 5.80 3.78
C TRP A 419 -1.54 5.94 4.98
N THR A 420 -1.97 5.98 6.24
CA THR A 420 -3.33 5.82 6.78
C THR A 420 -3.56 6.80 7.94
N LEU A 421 -4.76 6.84 8.51
CA LEU A 421 -5.08 7.75 9.63
C LEU A 421 -4.21 7.48 10.87
N LYS A 422 -4.10 6.21 11.26
CA LYS A 422 -3.38 5.75 12.46
C LYS A 422 -2.53 4.53 12.13
N ASN A 423 -1.28 4.53 12.58
CA ASN A 423 -0.35 3.44 12.36
C ASN A 423 0.72 3.40 13.48
N ASP A 424 1.28 2.23 13.76
CA ASP A 424 2.39 2.12 14.72
C ASP A 424 3.72 2.68 14.17
N ARG A 425 3.83 2.85 12.86
CA ARG A 425 4.95 3.50 12.17
C ARG A 425 4.65 4.99 11.96
N MET A 426 5.54 5.83 12.49
CA MET A 426 5.36 7.28 12.58
C MET A 426 4.95 7.96 11.28
N HIS A 427 5.64 7.68 10.16
CA HIS A 427 5.39 8.35 8.89
C HIS A 427 4.31 7.69 8.03
N TRP A 428 3.75 6.57 8.48
CA TRP A 428 2.52 5.98 7.94
C TRP A 428 1.27 6.50 8.67
N ASP A 429 1.44 7.13 9.83
CA ASP A 429 0.36 7.67 10.66
C ASP A 429 0.12 9.15 10.32
N PHE A 430 -1.00 9.44 9.67
CA PHE A 430 -1.38 10.80 9.30
C PHE A 430 -1.53 11.70 10.52
N GLU A 431 -2.25 11.25 11.55
CA GLU A 431 -2.50 12.03 12.77
C GLU A 431 -1.19 12.42 13.46
N TRP A 432 -0.24 11.49 13.55
CA TRP A 432 1.10 11.71 14.09
C TRP A 432 1.88 12.71 13.23
N ASN A 433 1.88 12.56 11.91
CA ASN A 433 2.57 13.49 11.00
C ASN A 433 2.06 14.93 11.16
N ILE A 434 0.74 15.11 11.31
CA ILE A 434 0.14 16.44 11.53
C ILE A 434 0.52 17.00 12.90
N LYS A 435 0.36 16.21 13.97
CA LYS A 435 0.64 16.65 15.35
C LYS A 435 2.12 16.98 15.57
N ASN A 436 3.02 16.29 14.87
CA ASN A 436 4.47 16.47 15.00
C ASN A 436 5.07 17.31 13.86
N HIS A 437 4.24 17.92 13.00
CA HIS A 437 4.67 18.83 11.94
C HIS A 437 5.65 18.21 10.91
N TYR A 438 5.52 16.90 10.64
CA TYR A 438 6.27 16.23 9.56
C TYR A 438 5.55 16.33 8.21
N LEU A 439 4.22 16.46 8.23
CA LEU A 439 3.41 16.81 7.07
C LEU A 439 2.70 18.14 7.36
N LEU A 440 2.96 19.16 6.54
CA LEU A 440 2.37 20.48 6.70
C LEU A 440 1.02 20.55 5.98
N PHE A 441 -0.02 20.11 6.67
CA PHE A 441 -1.40 20.12 6.18
C PHE A 441 -2.15 21.37 6.66
N GLY A 442 -2.83 22.07 5.75
CA GLY A 442 -3.75 23.17 6.10
C GLY A 442 -3.10 24.42 6.71
N ARG A 443 -2.33 25.19 5.92
CA ARG A 443 -2.10 26.65 6.17
C ARG A 443 -1.49 27.45 5.00
N TYR A 444 -1.57 26.97 3.76
CA TYR A 444 -1.36 27.81 2.59
C TYR A 444 -2.68 27.99 1.84
N THR A 445 -3.55 28.84 2.40
CA THR A 445 -4.60 29.46 1.58
C THR A 445 -3.93 30.08 0.36
N SER A 446 -4.51 29.83 -0.81
CA SER A 446 -4.10 30.20 -2.18
C SER A 446 -3.94 31.70 -2.48
N HIS A 447 -3.54 32.52 -1.49
CA HIS A 447 -3.08 33.90 -1.67
C HIS A 447 -1.63 34.11 -1.22
N SER A 448 -1.00 33.09 -0.64
CA SER A 448 0.42 33.08 -0.36
C SER A 448 1.09 32.19 -1.39
N LYS A 449 1.39 32.73 -2.59
CA LYS A 449 2.60 32.28 -3.28
C LYS A 449 3.67 32.25 -2.20
N CYS A 450 4.24 31.09 -1.95
CA CYS A 450 5.41 30.95 -1.11
C CYS A 450 6.52 31.76 -1.79
N CYS A 451 6.53 33.08 -1.59
CA CYS A 451 7.76 33.76 -1.35
C CYS A 451 8.32 33.02 -0.15
N PHE A 452 9.18 32.03 -0.40
CA PHE A 452 10.30 31.86 0.49
C PHE A 452 10.82 33.28 0.70
N ASN A 453 10.58 33.84 1.88
CA ASN A 453 11.50 34.79 2.45
C ASN A 453 12.78 33.98 2.60
N ILE A 454 13.50 33.90 1.50
CA ILE A 454 14.92 33.71 1.49
C ILE A 454 15.43 34.94 2.26
N HIS A 455 15.44 34.83 3.59
CA HIS A 455 16.42 35.53 4.39
C HIS A 455 17.77 34.90 4.04
N ILE A 456 18.24 35.15 2.82
CA ILE A 456 19.66 35.18 2.55
C ILE A 456 20.14 36.41 3.31
N PHE A 457 20.51 36.20 4.58
CA PHE A 457 21.62 36.94 5.13
C PHE A 457 22.88 36.48 4.40
N VAL A 458 23.06 36.95 3.16
CA VAL A 458 24.41 37.02 2.57
C VAL A 458 24.99 38.32 3.11
N PHE A 459 25.46 38.27 4.35
CA PHE A 459 26.64 39.05 4.70
C PHE A 459 27.83 38.34 4.05
N VAL A 460 28.01 38.53 2.74
CA VAL A 460 29.31 38.34 2.13
C VAL A 460 29.94 39.72 2.06
N HIS A 461 30.59 40.10 3.17
CA HIS A 461 31.62 41.12 3.13
C HIS A 461 32.84 40.50 2.43
N SER A 462 32.76 40.34 1.11
CA SER A 462 33.90 39.93 0.28
C SER A 462 34.42 41.15 -0.46
N LYS A 463 35.72 41.39 -0.39
CA LYS A 463 36.44 42.46 -1.11
C LYS A 463 36.64 42.13 -2.61
N HIS A 464 35.97 41.11 -3.15
CA HIS A 464 36.17 40.65 -4.54
C HIS A 464 34.84 40.59 -5.31
N PRO A 465 34.52 41.63 -6.11
CA PRO A 465 33.27 41.75 -6.89
C PRO A 465 33.04 40.62 -7.89
N ASP A 466 34.11 40.01 -8.40
CA ASP A 466 34.04 39.01 -9.49
C ASP A 466 33.48 37.65 -9.02
N LEU A 467 33.63 37.32 -7.74
CA LEU A 467 33.10 36.08 -7.17
C LEU A 467 31.58 36.12 -7.03
N VAL A 468 31.03 37.30 -6.70
CA VAL A 468 29.58 37.54 -6.60
C VAL A 468 28.94 37.50 -8.00
N ALA A 469 29.62 38.05 -9.01
CA ALA A 469 29.17 37.99 -10.40
C ALA A 469 29.18 36.56 -10.97
N PHE A 470 30.11 35.69 -10.55
CA PHE A 470 30.16 34.29 -10.96
C PHE A 470 28.98 33.47 -10.41
N ILE A 471 28.64 33.65 -9.13
CA ILE A 471 27.50 32.96 -8.48
C ILE A 471 26.16 33.39 -9.12
N PHE A 472 26.00 34.68 -9.43
CA PHE A 472 24.80 35.18 -10.13
C PHE A 472 24.69 34.69 -11.57
N ARG A 473 25.81 34.52 -12.29
CA ARG A 473 25.81 33.94 -13.64
C ARG A 473 25.43 32.47 -13.64
N LEU A 474 25.83 31.70 -12.63
CA LEU A 474 25.41 30.31 -12.42
C LEU A 474 23.91 30.21 -12.11
N TRP A 475 23.37 31.14 -11.31
CA TRP A 475 21.94 31.19 -11.00
C TRP A 475 21.07 31.54 -12.22
N TYR A 476 21.49 32.48 -13.08
CA TYR A 476 20.76 32.87 -14.29
C TYR A 476 20.77 31.78 -15.38
N LYS A 477 21.86 31.00 -15.50
CA LYS A 477 21.98 29.96 -16.54
C LYS A 477 21.02 28.77 -16.33
N ASN A 478 20.48 28.61 -15.11
CA ASN A 478 19.61 27.49 -14.73
C ASN A 478 18.11 27.86 -14.65
N MET A 479 17.72 29.11 -14.94
CA MET A 479 16.34 29.59 -14.83
C MET A 479 15.87 30.21 -16.15
N HIS A 480 15.46 29.39 -17.12
CA HIS A 480 15.06 29.87 -18.45
C HIS A 480 13.59 30.34 -18.57
N HIS A 481 12.78 30.34 -17.49
CA HIS A 481 11.34 30.60 -17.61
C HIS A 481 10.71 31.64 -16.66
N ILE A 482 11.47 32.50 -15.99
CA ILE A 482 10.88 33.55 -15.13
C ILE A 482 11.10 34.94 -15.73
N LYS A 483 10.02 35.59 -16.21
CA LYS A 483 10.01 37.02 -16.53
C LYS A 483 9.84 37.83 -15.23
N PRO A 484 10.75 38.75 -14.87
CA PRO A 484 10.58 39.56 -13.67
C PRO A 484 9.48 40.61 -13.85
N ILE A 485 8.62 40.78 -12.84
CA ILE A 485 7.63 41.87 -12.75
C ILE A 485 8.19 42.92 -11.80
N CYS A 486 8.45 44.14 -12.28
CA CYS A 486 8.77 45.30 -11.43
C CYS A 486 7.58 46.25 -11.35
N CYS A 487 7.20 46.65 -10.13
CA CYS A 487 6.19 47.67 -9.88
C CYS A 487 6.85 49.05 -9.73
N LEU A 488 6.40 50.04 -10.51
CA LEU A 488 6.76 51.45 -10.32
C LEU A 488 5.71 52.15 -9.45
N MET A 489 6.16 52.85 -8.41
CA MET A 489 5.34 53.78 -7.63
C MET A 489 5.28 55.14 -8.35
N ASN A 490 4.09 55.66 -8.62
CA ASN A 490 3.90 57.02 -9.11
C ASN A 490 3.31 57.87 -7.98
N THR A 491 4.05 58.88 -7.50
CA THR A 491 3.61 59.78 -6.44
C THR A 491 3.23 61.12 -7.04
N ASN A 492 1.98 61.27 -7.46
CA ASN A 492 1.34 62.57 -7.54
C ASN A 492 -0.11 62.42 -7.04
N HIS A 493 -0.35 62.99 -5.86
CA HIS A 493 -1.62 63.12 -5.14
C HIS A 493 -2.09 61.89 -4.33
N GLY A 494 -1.58 61.79 -3.09
CA GLY A 494 -2.39 61.52 -1.89
C GLY A 494 -3.08 60.17 -1.69
N TYR A 495 -3.07 59.23 -2.65
CA TYR A 495 -3.63 57.88 -2.49
C TYR A 495 -2.76 56.82 -3.17
N ILE A 496 -2.42 55.75 -2.43
CA ILE A 496 -1.66 54.61 -2.95
C ILE A 496 -2.62 53.71 -3.75
N LYS A 497 -2.49 53.70 -5.08
CA LYS A 497 -3.14 52.71 -5.95
C LYS A 497 -2.05 51.92 -6.66
N MET A 498 -1.88 50.65 -6.28
CA MET A 498 -0.98 49.73 -7.01
C MET A 498 -1.65 49.37 -8.34
N VAL A 499 -1.02 49.73 -9.45
CA VAL A 499 -1.40 49.25 -10.79
C VAL A 499 -0.23 48.45 -11.35
N PRO A 500 -0.40 47.16 -11.67
CA PRO A 500 0.65 46.39 -12.32
C PRO A 500 0.88 46.94 -13.72
N LYS A 501 2.09 47.38 -14.03
CA LYS A 501 2.55 47.57 -15.42
C LYS A 501 3.66 46.56 -15.67
N LEU A 502 3.52 45.75 -16.71
CA LEU A 502 4.63 44.96 -17.24
C LEU A 502 5.68 45.91 -17.80
N ILE A 503 6.87 45.91 -17.20
CA ILE A 503 8.04 46.56 -17.79
C ILE A 503 8.85 45.47 -18.48
N THR A 504 9.11 45.66 -19.77
CA THR A 504 9.99 44.77 -20.54
C THR A 504 11.41 45.33 -20.45
N VAL A 505 12.28 44.68 -19.68
CA VAL A 505 13.70 45.06 -19.56
C VAL A 505 14.46 44.37 -20.69
N ARG A 506 15.19 45.14 -21.52
CA ARG A 506 15.79 44.61 -22.76
C ARG A 506 17.22 44.12 -22.59
N ASN A 507 17.91 44.54 -21.53
CA ASN A 507 19.27 44.10 -21.23
C ASN A 507 19.64 44.25 -19.75
N ILE A 508 20.80 43.71 -19.39
CA ILE A 508 21.32 43.68 -18.01
C ILE A 508 21.57 45.08 -17.43
N GLU A 509 21.94 46.06 -18.26
CA GLU A 509 22.27 47.41 -17.80
C GLU A 509 21.03 48.19 -17.34
N GLU A 510 19.88 48.00 -18.00
CA GLU A 510 18.60 48.58 -17.55
C GLU A 510 18.16 48.01 -16.20
N LEU A 511 18.43 46.73 -15.93
CA LEU A 511 18.12 46.09 -14.65
C LEU A 511 18.97 46.68 -13.50
N PHE A 512 20.26 46.91 -13.75
CA PHE A 512 21.17 47.55 -12.79
C PHE A 512 20.78 49.01 -12.49
N TYR A 513 20.26 49.74 -13.48
CA TYR A 513 19.80 51.11 -13.30
C TYR A 513 18.55 51.18 -12.41
N CYS A 514 17.57 50.29 -12.63
CA CYS A 514 16.39 50.17 -11.76
C CYS A 514 16.75 49.79 -10.31
N PHE A 515 17.74 48.90 -10.13
CA PHE A 515 18.21 48.48 -8.81
C PHE A 515 18.94 49.61 -8.06
N ARG A 516 19.76 50.41 -8.77
CA ARG A 516 20.43 51.59 -8.19
C ARG A 516 19.43 52.67 -7.74
N CYS A 517 18.37 52.91 -8.51
CA CYS A 517 17.30 53.83 -8.10
C CYS A 517 16.54 53.34 -6.85
N PHE A 518 16.34 52.03 -6.72
CA PHE A 518 15.67 51.43 -5.57
C PHE A 518 16.52 51.52 -4.29
N ILE A 519 17.82 51.23 -4.37
CA ILE A 519 18.75 51.37 -3.24
C ILE A 519 18.90 52.84 -2.80
N TRP A 520 19.04 53.78 -3.75
CA TRP A 520 19.09 55.22 -3.45
C TRP A 520 17.85 55.73 -2.70
N HIS A 521 16.67 55.15 -2.98
CA HIS A 521 15.42 55.53 -2.33
C HIS A 521 15.25 54.91 -0.92
N LEU A 522 15.89 53.76 -0.66
CA LEU A 522 15.93 53.14 0.67
C LEU A 522 16.94 53.84 1.59
N GLU A 523 18.08 54.26 1.07
CA GLU A 523 19.13 54.95 1.83
C GLU A 523 18.74 56.39 2.23
N ASN A 524 17.84 57.05 1.49
CA ASN A 524 17.38 58.42 1.79
C ASN A 524 16.07 58.50 2.60
N LYS A 525 15.51 57.37 3.06
CA LYS A 525 14.31 57.34 3.94
C LYS A 525 14.61 57.21 5.43
N SER A 526 15.87 57.03 5.82
CA SER A 526 16.31 57.00 7.23
C SER A 526 16.73 58.37 7.81
N SER A 527 16.44 59.47 7.11
CA SER A 527 16.83 60.84 7.51
C SER A 527 15.66 61.83 7.51
N TYR A 528 14.45 61.40 7.87
CA TYR A 528 13.36 62.31 8.27
C TYR A 528 12.44 61.63 9.31
N SER A 529 12.90 61.58 10.55
CA SER A 529 12.04 61.56 11.74
C SER A 529 12.72 62.42 12.82
N ALA A 530 12.17 63.61 13.04
CA ALA A 530 12.21 64.27 14.35
C ALA A 530 11.04 63.74 15.18
#